data_AF-A0A535U4Y9-F1
#
_entry.id   AF-A0A535U4Y9-F1
#
_cell.length_a   1.000
_cell.length_b   1.000
_cell.length_c   1.000
_cell.angle_alpha   90.00
_cell.angle_beta   90.00
_cell.angle_gamma   90.00
#
_symmetry.space_group_name_H-M   'P 1'
#
loop_
_entity.id
_entity.type
_entity.pdbx_description
1 polymer ?
#
loop_
_entity_poly.entity_id
_entity_poly.type
_entity_poly.pdbx_seq_one_letter_code
_entity_poly.pdbx_strand_id
1 'polypeptide(L)'
;MDYETQFRKVDPDWYLDEVFIKGDADMSILSTQVLMDFYHAGFCSADKNMKMRERAPQRIISLGGVDPRMPNAVDEVSRQINDCGVKGFKWYTAEWRGQSRGWSANDPMVFPLYEKCIEMGVKNMHFHKGPAVEPLSLSKFDVRDIDEPAWLYPELNFIIDHVGLPRLDDFCWIAARCPNVYGSLAVALAFVHNRPRFFAEVMSKKPGVKITRYPAIIRVDGVRMLEFNMDEIGDALGYDPGEYGVYDFEVETSTHYGRMVRLDDKVLIFANPEDAAEYLGFAESE
;
A
#
# COMPACT_ATOMS: atom_id res chain seq x y z
N MET A 1 19.08 -3.19 16.77
CA MET A 1 17.71 -3.71 16.62
C MET A 1 17.87 -5.14 16.15
N ASP A 2 17.41 -6.14 16.92
CA ASP A 2 17.59 -7.55 16.57
C ASP A 2 16.45 -8.00 15.66
N TYR A 3 16.81 -8.39 14.44
CA TYR A 3 15.85 -8.70 13.39
C TYR A 3 14.97 -9.92 13.74
N GLU A 4 15.60 -10.94 14.31
CA GLU A 4 14.98 -12.25 14.57
C GLU A 4 13.95 -12.20 15.70
N THR A 5 14.13 -11.30 16.66
CA THR A 5 13.25 -11.18 17.83
C THR A 5 12.20 -10.08 17.67
N GLN A 6 12.50 -9.01 16.93
CA GLN A 6 11.61 -7.84 16.86
C GLN A 6 10.62 -7.87 15.68
N PHE A 7 11.01 -8.38 14.51
CA PHE A 7 10.20 -8.27 13.29
C PHE A 7 9.47 -9.56 12.89
N ARG A 8 9.76 -10.67 13.56
CA ARG A 8 9.14 -11.96 13.26
C ARG A 8 7.71 -12.06 13.79
N LYS A 9 7.40 -11.38 14.90
CA LYS A 9 6.06 -11.14 15.44
C LYS A 9 6.02 -9.78 16.10
N VAL A 10 5.28 -8.87 15.50
CA VAL A 10 5.10 -7.51 16.02
C VAL A 10 3.97 -7.50 17.05
N ASP A 11 4.29 -7.01 18.25
CA ASP A 11 3.34 -6.80 19.35
C ASP A 11 2.38 -5.63 19.03
N PRO A 12 1.10 -5.67 19.43
CA PRO A 12 0.19 -4.55 19.22
C PRO A 12 0.69 -3.20 19.74
N ASP A 13 1.38 -3.15 20.89
CA ASP A 13 1.88 -1.87 21.42
C ASP A 13 3.05 -1.36 20.59
N TRP A 14 3.89 -2.26 20.07
CA TRP A 14 4.90 -1.91 19.08
C TRP A 14 4.29 -1.28 17.83
N TYR A 15 3.20 -1.85 17.29
CA TYR A 15 2.52 -1.28 16.12
C TYR A 15 2.01 0.14 16.41
N LEU A 16 1.37 0.36 17.55
CA LEU A 16 0.80 1.67 17.90
C LEU A 16 1.90 2.75 18.03
N ASP A 17 3.00 2.39 18.69
CA ASP A 17 4.14 3.28 18.87
C ASP A 17 4.82 3.59 17.54
N GLU A 18 5.12 2.57 16.72
CA GLU A 18 5.83 2.78 15.46
C GLU A 18 4.99 3.44 14.37
N VAL A 19 3.70 3.15 14.30
CA VAL A 19 2.83 3.71 13.25
C VAL A 19 2.35 5.11 13.61
N PHE A 20 1.95 5.36 14.86
CA PHE A 20 1.26 6.59 15.25
C PHE A 20 2.05 7.56 16.14
N ILE A 21 3.14 7.10 16.79
CA ILE A 21 3.95 7.96 17.68
C ILE A 21 5.28 8.31 17.03
N LYS A 22 5.99 7.31 16.54
CA LYS A 22 7.26 7.48 15.81
C LYS A 22 7.05 7.72 14.32
N GLY A 23 6.01 7.11 13.76
CA GLY A 23 5.59 7.28 12.38
C GLY A 23 4.66 8.49 12.21
N ASP A 24 4.54 8.94 10.96
CA ASP A 24 3.77 10.13 10.60
C ASP A 24 2.30 9.81 10.24
N ALA A 25 1.81 8.60 10.51
CA ALA A 25 0.44 8.24 10.20
C ALA A 25 -0.51 8.76 11.28
N ASP A 26 -1.54 9.51 10.90
CA ASP A 26 -2.63 9.87 11.82
C ASP A 26 -3.67 8.76 11.95
N MET A 27 -3.87 8.02 10.86
CA MET A 27 -4.90 7.00 10.71
C MET A 27 -4.33 5.75 10.04
N SER A 28 -4.87 4.58 10.38
CA SER A 28 -4.62 3.34 9.67
C SER A 28 -5.90 2.56 9.38
N ILE A 29 -5.90 1.84 8.26
CA ILE A 29 -6.99 0.96 7.84
C ILE A 29 -6.49 -0.47 7.89
N LEU A 30 -7.13 -1.31 8.73
CA LEU A 30 -6.80 -2.72 8.87
C LEU A 30 -7.68 -3.55 7.96
N SER A 31 -7.08 -4.17 6.94
CA SER A 31 -7.75 -5.03 5.98
C SER A 31 -7.87 -6.47 6.49
N THR A 32 -9.06 -7.05 6.39
CA THR A 32 -9.28 -8.49 6.61
C THR A 32 -8.82 -9.28 5.39
N GLN A 33 -8.26 -10.46 5.60
CA GLN A 33 -7.78 -11.34 4.54
C GLN A 33 -8.05 -12.80 4.91
N VAL A 34 -8.94 -13.45 4.16
CA VAL A 34 -9.54 -14.74 4.52
C VAL A 34 -8.52 -15.88 4.42
N LEU A 35 -8.13 -16.36 3.23
CA LEU A 35 -7.08 -17.39 3.01
C LEU A 35 -7.20 -18.63 3.91
N MET A 36 -8.43 -19.12 4.15
CA MET A 36 -8.71 -20.19 5.13
C MET A 36 -8.07 -21.54 4.78
N ASP A 37 -7.82 -21.82 3.50
CA ASP A 37 -7.16 -23.06 3.08
C ASP A 37 -5.64 -23.02 3.34
N PHE A 38 -5.06 -21.83 3.52
CA PHE A 38 -3.64 -21.66 3.88
C PHE A 38 -3.44 -21.46 5.39
N TYR A 39 -4.45 -20.96 6.12
CA TYR A 39 -4.34 -20.58 7.52
C TYR A 39 -5.55 -21.05 8.34
N HIS A 40 -5.29 -21.72 9.48
CA HIS A 40 -6.33 -22.28 10.37
C HIS A 40 -7.39 -21.28 10.85
N ALA A 41 -7.03 -20.01 11.02
CA ALA A 41 -7.91 -18.94 11.51
C ALA A 41 -7.97 -17.77 10.52
N GLY A 42 -7.67 -18.05 9.25
CA GLY A 42 -7.43 -17.06 8.22
C GLY A 42 -6.15 -16.26 8.43
N PHE A 43 -5.75 -15.49 7.41
CA PHE A 43 -4.55 -14.67 7.50
C PHE A 43 -4.76 -13.49 8.46
N CYS A 44 -5.85 -12.74 8.25
CA CYS A 44 -6.31 -11.68 9.12
C CYS A 44 -7.84 -11.70 9.19
N SER A 45 -8.43 -11.53 10.37
CA SER A 45 -9.89 -11.60 10.58
C SER A 45 -10.46 -10.29 11.10
N ALA A 46 -11.76 -10.06 10.83
CA ALA A 46 -12.48 -8.91 11.34
C ALA A 46 -12.42 -8.83 12.89
N ASP A 47 -12.49 -9.96 13.58
CA ASP A 47 -12.38 -10.05 15.04
C ASP A 47 -11.00 -9.61 15.56
N LYS A 48 -9.92 -9.95 14.85
CA LYS A 48 -8.56 -9.48 15.21
C LYS A 48 -8.42 -7.97 14.94
N ASN A 49 -8.96 -7.50 13.83
CA ASN A 49 -8.95 -6.08 13.47
C ASN A 49 -9.76 -5.25 14.48
N MET A 50 -10.91 -5.76 14.95
CA MET A 50 -11.71 -5.15 16.01
C MET A 50 -10.89 -5.01 17.30
N LYS A 51 -10.25 -6.09 17.78
CA LYS A 51 -9.42 -6.06 19.00
C LYS A 51 -8.26 -5.07 18.88
N MET A 52 -7.66 -4.96 17.70
CA MET A 52 -6.60 -3.97 17.47
C MET A 52 -7.15 -2.55 17.46
N ARG A 53 -8.30 -2.33 16.81
CA ARG A 53 -8.98 -1.05 16.79
C ARG A 53 -9.37 -0.57 18.19
N GLU A 54 -9.85 -1.45 19.07
CA GLU A 54 -10.22 -1.10 20.45
C GLU A 54 -9.08 -0.44 21.24
N ARG A 55 -7.82 -0.69 20.87
CA ARG A 55 -6.66 -0.04 21.49
C ARG A 55 -6.46 1.41 21.03
N ALA A 56 -6.94 1.79 19.85
CA ALA A 56 -6.83 3.14 19.29
C ALA A 56 -8.01 3.46 18.35
N PRO A 57 -9.27 3.50 18.85
CA PRO A 57 -10.47 3.54 18.02
C PRO A 57 -10.60 4.83 17.19
N GLN A 58 -9.97 5.91 17.64
CA GLN A 58 -9.90 7.20 16.94
C GLN A 58 -8.82 7.26 15.86
N ARG A 59 -7.92 6.27 15.78
CA ARG A 59 -6.82 6.19 14.80
C ARG A 59 -6.90 4.98 13.88
N ILE A 60 -7.75 3.99 14.20
CA ILE A 60 -7.83 2.74 13.45
C ILE A 60 -9.23 2.54 12.88
N ILE A 61 -9.30 2.24 11.59
CA ILE A 61 -10.51 1.81 10.90
C ILE A 61 -10.33 0.33 10.55
N SER A 62 -11.36 -0.49 10.77
CA SER A 62 -11.33 -1.91 10.42
C SER A 62 -12.18 -2.17 9.18
N LEU A 63 -11.65 -2.97 8.26
CA LEU A 63 -12.42 -3.54 7.15
C LEU A 63 -12.77 -5.00 7.45
N GLY A 64 -13.96 -5.40 7.04
CA GLY A 64 -14.38 -6.79 6.98
C GLY A 64 -13.79 -7.51 5.78
N GLY A 65 -14.09 -8.79 5.64
CA GLY A 65 -13.68 -9.61 4.51
C GLY A 65 -14.35 -10.97 4.57
N VAL A 66 -14.89 -11.41 3.43
CA VAL A 66 -15.65 -12.66 3.29
C VAL A 66 -15.32 -13.29 1.94
N ASP A 67 -15.22 -14.62 1.90
CA ASP A 67 -15.24 -15.35 0.63
C ASP A 67 -16.72 -15.56 0.23
N PRO A 68 -17.17 -15.01 -0.91
CA PRO A 68 -18.57 -15.08 -1.34
C PRO A 68 -19.08 -16.50 -1.57
N ARG A 69 -18.18 -17.47 -1.73
CA ARG A 69 -18.54 -18.89 -1.88
C ARG A 69 -18.91 -19.54 -0.55
N MET A 70 -18.82 -18.83 0.59
CA MET A 70 -19.21 -19.36 1.89
C MET A 70 -20.74 -19.53 1.97
N PRO A 71 -21.25 -20.67 2.46
CA PRO A 71 -22.70 -20.87 2.61
C PRO A 71 -23.39 -19.77 3.43
N ASN A 72 -22.67 -19.17 4.39
CA ASN A 72 -23.14 -18.13 5.29
C ASN A 72 -22.51 -16.74 4.98
N ALA A 73 -22.06 -16.48 3.74
CA ALA A 73 -21.34 -15.25 3.40
C ALA A 73 -22.10 -13.97 3.77
N VAL A 74 -23.42 -13.92 3.48
CA VAL A 74 -24.28 -12.76 3.78
C VAL A 74 -24.45 -12.56 5.29
N ASP A 75 -24.61 -13.64 6.04
CA ASP A 75 -24.70 -13.59 7.51
C ASP A 75 -23.39 -13.08 8.12
N GLU A 76 -22.26 -13.50 7.55
CA GLU A 76 -20.94 -13.05 8.01
C GLU A 76 -20.70 -11.56 7.70
N VAL A 77 -21.18 -11.05 6.56
CA VAL A 77 -21.19 -9.59 6.30
C VAL A 77 -21.97 -8.88 7.42
N SER A 78 -23.17 -9.37 7.73
CA SER A 78 -24.03 -8.79 8.76
C SER A 78 -23.37 -8.80 10.14
N ARG A 79 -22.78 -9.93 10.51
CA ARG A 79 -22.04 -10.10 11.77
C ARG A 79 -20.86 -9.16 11.87
N GLN A 80 -20.04 -9.06 10.83
CA GLN A 80 -18.84 -8.20 10.86
C GLN A 80 -19.22 -6.71 10.95
N ILE A 81 -20.33 -6.28 10.34
CA ILE A 81 -20.81 -4.91 10.47
C ILE A 81 -21.33 -4.64 11.89
N ASN A 82 -22.20 -5.50 12.42
CA ASN A 82 -22.85 -5.28 13.72
C ASN A 82 -21.89 -5.53 14.90
N ASP A 83 -21.19 -6.65 14.89
CA ASP A 83 -20.43 -7.13 16.04
C ASP A 83 -18.99 -6.61 15.97
N CYS A 84 -18.38 -6.61 14.78
CA CYS A 84 -17.01 -6.14 14.61
C CYS A 84 -16.89 -4.64 14.29
N GLY A 85 -17.98 -3.95 13.92
CA GLY A 85 -18.00 -2.51 13.65
C GLY A 85 -17.18 -2.08 12.44
N VAL A 86 -17.08 -2.92 11.40
CA VAL A 86 -16.29 -2.63 10.19
C VAL A 86 -16.89 -1.46 9.40
N LYS A 87 -16.04 -0.70 8.68
CA LYS A 87 -16.44 0.49 7.88
C LYS A 87 -16.35 0.32 6.37
N GLY A 88 -16.08 -0.92 5.95
CA GLY A 88 -15.90 -1.34 4.57
C GLY A 88 -15.51 -2.80 4.53
N PHE A 89 -15.36 -3.34 3.32
CA PHE A 89 -14.91 -4.71 3.11
C PHE A 89 -13.70 -4.75 2.20
N LYS A 90 -12.73 -5.59 2.55
CA LYS A 90 -11.62 -6.01 1.71
C LYS A 90 -12.01 -7.32 1.02
N TRP A 91 -12.01 -7.29 -0.29
CA TRP A 91 -12.38 -8.35 -1.19
C TRP A 91 -11.14 -8.90 -1.88
N TYR A 92 -10.85 -10.17 -1.60
CA TYR A 92 -9.75 -10.88 -2.23
C TYR A 92 -10.29 -11.86 -3.26
N THR A 93 -10.38 -11.40 -4.50
CA THR A 93 -10.90 -12.18 -5.65
C THR A 93 -10.03 -13.39 -5.97
N ALA A 94 -8.74 -13.32 -5.67
CA ALA A 94 -7.80 -14.40 -5.81
C ALA A 94 -7.79 -15.34 -4.58
N GLU A 95 -8.95 -15.82 -4.15
CA GLU A 95 -9.07 -16.66 -2.95
C GLU A 95 -9.04 -18.16 -3.27
N TRP A 96 -8.20 -18.91 -2.56
CA TRP A 96 -8.12 -20.37 -2.72
C TRP A 96 -9.21 -21.05 -1.89
N ARG A 97 -10.00 -21.92 -2.53
CA ARG A 97 -10.97 -22.74 -1.81
C ARG A 97 -11.22 -24.07 -2.49
N GLY A 98 -10.82 -25.15 -1.85
CA GLY A 98 -10.91 -26.51 -2.39
C GLY A 98 -10.13 -26.62 -3.70
N GLN A 99 -10.85 -26.75 -4.82
CA GLN A 99 -10.27 -26.81 -6.18
C GLN A 99 -10.35 -25.47 -6.94
N SER A 100 -11.04 -24.46 -6.39
CA SER A 100 -11.27 -23.16 -7.03
C SER A 100 -10.17 -22.16 -6.67
N ARG A 101 -9.62 -21.49 -7.70
CA ARG A 101 -8.49 -20.56 -7.60
C ARG A 101 -8.89 -19.07 -7.62
N GLY A 102 -10.16 -18.78 -7.33
CA GLY A 102 -10.69 -17.42 -7.13
C GLY A 102 -12.07 -17.21 -7.78
N TRP A 103 -12.56 -15.98 -7.67
CA TRP A 103 -13.88 -15.51 -8.09
C TRP A 103 -13.77 -14.08 -8.65
N SER A 104 -14.78 -13.60 -9.35
CA SER A 104 -14.79 -12.27 -9.99
C SER A 104 -15.74 -11.32 -9.27
N ALA A 105 -15.41 -10.02 -9.25
CA ALA A 105 -16.21 -9.00 -8.57
C ALA A 105 -17.64 -8.86 -9.13
N ASN A 106 -17.87 -9.30 -10.37
CA ASN A 106 -19.16 -9.34 -11.02
C ASN A 106 -19.82 -10.74 -11.05
N ASP A 107 -19.28 -11.73 -10.32
CA ASP A 107 -19.98 -13.01 -10.19
C ASP A 107 -21.32 -12.78 -9.46
N PRO A 108 -22.46 -13.33 -9.94
CA PRO A 108 -23.78 -13.10 -9.34
C PRO A 108 -23.88 -13.46 -7.85
N MET A 109 -23.01 -14.36 -7.36
CA MET A 109 -22.95 -14.72 -5.94
C MET A 109 -22.47 -13.57 -5.03
N VAL A 110 -21.82 -12.55 -5.59
CA VAL A 110 -21.27 -11.42 -4.84
C VAL A 110 -22.34 -10.33 -4.63
N PHE A 111 -23.30 -10.22 -5.54
CA PHE A 111 -24.33 -9.18 -5.52
C PHE A 111 -25.14 -9.12 -4.21
N PRO A 112 -25.59 -10.24 -3.61
CA PRO A 112 -26.25 -10.20 -2.31
C PRO A 112 -25.38 -9.63 -1.18
N LEU A 113 -24.05 -9.70 -1.30
CA LEU A 113 -23.13 -9.11 -0.31
C LEU A 113 -23.03 -7.60 -0.47
N TYR A 114 -23.01 -7.10 -1.71
CA TYR A 114 -23.09 -5.67 -2.01
C TYR A 114 -24.39 -5.07 -1.48
N GLU A 115 -25.51 -5.71 -1.81
CA GLU A 115 -26.84 -5.31 -1.35
C GLU A 115 -26.92 -5.30 0.18
N LYS A 116 -26.34 -6.31 0.84
CA LYS A 116 -26.30 -6.34 2.30
C LYS A 116 -25.45 -5.22 2.90
N CYS A 117 -24.30 -4.90 2.29
CA CYS A 117 -23.48 -3.78 2.71
C CYS A 117 -24.24 -2.44 2.58
N ILE A 118 -24.95 -2.25 1.45
CA ILE A 118 -25.77 -1.06 1.19
C ILE A 118 -26.89 -0.92 2.22
N GLU A 119 -27.65 -2.00 2.46
CA GLU A 119 -28.73 -2.05 3.46
C GLU A 119 -28.23 -1.60 4.85
N MET A 120 -27.01 -2.01 5.20
CA MET A 120 -26.39 -1.71 6.50
C MET A 120 -25.54 -0.43 6.51
N GLY A 121 -25.54 0.34 5.43
CA GLY A 121 -24.87 1.65 5.34
C GLY A 121 -23.35 1.60 5.15
N VAL A 122 -22.78 0.45 4.76
CA VAL A 122 -21.34 0.28 4.48
C VAL A 122 -21.11 0.36 2.98
N LYS A 123 -20.27 1.30 2.54
CA LYS A 123 -20.12 1.65 1.11
C LYS A 123 -18.74 1.41 0.51
N ASN A 124 -17.71 1.22 1.34
CA ASN A 124 -16.32 1.14 0.87
C ASN A 124 -15.91 -0.30 0.59
N MET A 125 -15.63 -0.61 -0.68
CA MET A 125 -15.31 -1.93 -1.19
C MET A 125 -13.89 -1.95 -1.77
N HIS A 126 -12.94 -2.48 -1.00
CA HIS A 126 -11.53 -2.58 -1.38
C HIS A 126 -11.27 -3.87 -2.13
N PHE A 127 -10.93 -3.82 -3.42
CA PHE A 127 -10.63 -5.00 -4.23
C PHE A 127 -9.15 -5.16 -4.47
N HIS A 128 -8.62 -6.34 -4.17
CA HIS A 128 -7.26 -6.69 -4.54
C HIS A 128 -7.17 -7.06 -6.02
N LYS A 129 -6.53 -6.20 -6.83
CA LYS A 129 -6.40 -6.38 -8.29
C LYS A 129 -4.94 -6.35 -8.80
N GLY A 130 -4.00 -6.70 -7.93
CA GLY A 130 -2.59 -6.84 -8.28
C GLY A 130 -1.70 -6.76 -7.04
N PRO A 131 -0.38 -6.99 -7.15
CA PRO A 131 0.21 -7.87 -8.15
C PRO A 131 -0.32 -9.31 -8.00
N ALA A 132 -0.29 -10.08 -9.08
CA ALA A 132 -0.71 -11.47 -9.03
C ALA A 132 0.23 -12.33 -8.19
N VAL A 133 -0.32 -13.35 -7.52
CA VAL A 133 0.44 -14.27 -6.65
C VAL A 133 0.12 -15.71 -7.04
N GLU A 134 1.15 -16.52 -7.27
CA GLU A 134 0.99 -17.96 -7.48
C GLU A 134 0.59 -18.66 -6.18
N PRO A 135 -0.28 -19.70 -6.18
CA PRO A 135 -0.80 -20.46 -7.33
C PRO A 135 -2.19 -19.98 -7.85
N LEU A 136 -2.58 -18.74 -7.57
CA LEU A 136 -3.92 -18.23 -7.83
C LEU A 136 -4.12 -17.87 -9.31
N SER A 137 -5.37 -17.89 -9.77
CA SER A 137 -5.66 -17.62 -11.18
C SER A 137 -5.45 -16.14 -11.52
N LEU A 138 -4.51 -15.86 -12.45
CA LEU A 138 -4.19 -14.51 -12.91
C LEU A 138 -5.41 -13.70 -13.34
N SER A 139 -6.39 -14.34 -13.97
CA SER A 139 -7.64 -13.69 -14.41
C SER A 139 -8.48 -13.12 -13.28
N LYS A 140 -8.29 -13.57 -12.03
CA LYS A 140 -9.05 -13.07 -10.87
C LYS A 140 -8.51 -11.76 -10.31
N PHE A 141 -7.32 -11.36 -10.74
CA PHE A 141 -6.74 -10.03 -10.49
C PHE A 141 -7.10 -9.02 -11.59
N ASP A 142 -7.87 -9.41 -12.60
CA ASP A 142 -8.28 -8.50 -13.67
C ASP A 142 -9.23 -7.43 -13.13
N VAL A 143 -8.92 -6.15 -13.36
CA VAL A 143 -9.71 -5.01 -12.87
C VAL A 143 -10.98 -4.80 -13.68
N ARG A 144 -11.09 -5.36 -14.89
CA ARG A 144 -12.24 -5.18 -15.78
C ARG A 144 -13.55 -5.74 -15.22
N ASP A 145 -13.47 -6.68 -14.28
CA ASP A 145 -14.66 -7.22 -13.59
C ASP A 145 -15.29 -6.23 -12.59
N ILE A 146 -14.67 -5.07 -12.36
CA ILE A 146 -15.22 -3.98 -11.54
C ILE A 146 -16.22 -3.13 -12.33
N ASP A 147 -16.12 -3.10 -13.66
CA ASP A 147 -16.94 -2.21 -14.48
C ASP A 147 -18.44 -2.41 -14.26
N GLU A 148 -18.92 -3.63 -14.42
CA GLU A 148 -20.34 -3.97 -14.25
C GLU A 148 -20.88 -3.60 -12.85
N PRO A 149 -20.27 -4.04 -11.72
CA PRO A 149 -20.77 -3.69 -10.40
C PRO A 149 -20.63 -2.18 -10.08
N ALA A 150 -19.65 -1.47 -10.65
CA ALA A 150 -19.54 -0.02 -10.49
C ALA A 150 -20.75 0.73 -11.08
N TRP A 151 -21.31 0.23 -12.18
CA TRP A 151 -22.54 0.77 -12.79
C TRP A 151 -23.82 0.31 -12.09
N LEU A 152 -23.88 -0.95 -11.66
CA LEU A 152 -25.07 -1.50 -11.00
C LEU A 152 -25.27 -0.92 -9.60
N TYR A 153 -24.19 -0.58 -8.91
CA TYR A 153 -24.20 -0.11 -7.52
C TYR A 153 -23.48 1.26 -7.39
N PRO A 154 -24.02 2.34 -7.98
CA PRO A 154 -23.40 3.67 -7.95
C PRO A 154 -23.25 4.25 -6.53
N GLU A 155 -23.98 3.73 -5.55
CA GLU A 155 -23.87 4.09 -4.14
C GLU A 155 -22.66 3.48 -3.41
N LEU A 156 -21.99 2.50 -4.02
CA LEU A 156 -20.78 1.88 -3.49
C LEU A 156 -19.53 2.55 -4.05
N ASN A 157 -18.49 2.63 -3.21
CA ASN A 157 -17.15 3.05 -3.59
C ASN A 157 -16.30 1.81 -3.86
N PHE A 158 -15.81 1.64 -5.08
CA PHE A 158 -14.91 0.56 -5.47
C PHE A 158 -13.47 1.04 -5.41
N ILE A 159 -12.75 0.69 -4.35
CA ILE A 159 -11.34 1.05 -4.16
C ILE A 159 -10.45 -0.07 -4.70
N ILE A 160 -9.70 0.20 -5.76
CA ILE A 160 -8.85 -0.79 -6.43
C ILE A 160 -7.46 -0.75 -5.80
N ASP A 161 -7.19 -1.74 -4.95
CA ASP A 161 -5.89 -1.88 -4.34
C ASP A 161 -4.85 -2.26 -5.38
N HIS A 162 -3.71 -1.58 -5.29
CA HIS A 162 -2.57 -1.72 -6.19
C HIS A 162 -2.87 -1.24 -7.61
N VAL A 163 -3.96 -0.49 -7.82
CA VAL A 163 -4.37 0.15 -9.08
C VAL A 163 -4.29 -0.76 -10.31
N GLY A 164 -4.61 -2.04 -10.13
CA GLY A 164 -4.64 -3.01 -11.23
C GLY A 164 -3.26 -3.45 -11.75
N LEU A 165 -2.17 -3.14 -11.05
CA LEU A 165 -0.81 -3.41 -11.53
C LEU A 165 -0.59 -4.91 -11.88
N PRO A 166 0.14 -5.21 -12.96
CA PRO A 166 0.87 -4.27 -13.83
C PRO A 166 -0.01 -3.58 -14.90
N ARG A 167 -1.30 -3.90 -15.01
CA ARG A 167 -2.23 -3.36 -16.01
C ARG A 167 -2.84 -2.03 -15.54
N LEU A 168 -1.98 -1.04 -15.26
CA LEU A 168 -2.42 0.27 -14.77
C LEU A 168 -3.37 0.97 -15.75
N ASP A 169 -3.13 0.85 -17.05
CA ASP A 169 -3.96 1.49 -18.08
C ASP A 169 -5.42 1.03 -18.01
N ASP A 170 -5.67 -0.26 -17.77
CA ASP A 170 -7.03 -0.80 -17.62
C ASP A 170 -7.74 -0.15 -16.42
N PHE A 171 -7.03 0.03 -15.31
CA PHE A 171 -7.58 0.75 -14.15
C PHE A 171 -7.89 2.20 -14.50
N CYS A 172 -6.96 2.92 -15.15
CA CYS A 172 -7.15 4.32 -15.53
C CYS A 172 -8.39 4.52 -16.42
N TRP A 173 -8.62 3.63 -17.39
CA TRP A 173 -9.80 3.69 -18.26
C TRP A 173 -11.11 3.44 -17.50
N ILE A 174 -11.12 2.52 -16.54
CA ILE A 174 -12.31 2.24 -15.72
C ILE A 174 -12.58 3.41 -14.76
N ALA A 175 -11.55 3.89 -14.06
CA ALA A 175 -11.66 5.01 -13.11
C ALA A 175 -12.09 6.31 -13.80
N ALA A 176 -11.63 6.57 -15.04
CA ALA A 176 -12.06 7.72 -15.82
C ALA A 176 -13.55 7.66 -16.20
N ARG A 177 -14.11 6.45 -16.36
CA ARG A 177 -15.51 6.24 -16.76
C ARG A 177 -16.47 6.11 -15.58
N CYS A 178 -16.01 5.59 -14.45
CA CYS A 178 -16.85 5.27 -13.28
C CYS A 178 -16.48 6.18 -12.10
N PRO A 179 -17.30 7.18 -11.75
CA PRO A 179 -16.95 8.20 -10.74
C PRO A 179 -16.85 7.65 -9.31
N ASN A 180 -17.34 6.43 -9.08
CA ASN A 180 -17.29 5.70 -7.81
C ASN A 180 -16.16 4.66 -7.76
N VAL A 181 -15.21 4.69 -8.71
CA VAL A 181 -14.01 3.85 -8.73
C VAL A 181 -12.80 4.67 -8.32
N TYR A 182 -12.08 4.22 -7.30
CA TYR A 182 -10.94 4.91 -6.70
C TYR A 182 -9.68 4.03 -6.73
N GLY A 183 -8.51 4.65 -6.75
CA GLY A 183 -7.23 3.93 -6.69
C GLY A 183 -6.65 3.90 -5.28
N SER A 184 -6.15 2.73 -4.86
CA SER A 184 -5.33 2.57 -3.67
C SER A 184 -3.90 2.24 -4.09
N LEU A 185 -2.96 3.12 -3.75
CA LEU A 185 -1.56 3.07 -4.22
C LEU A 185 -0.67 2.14 -3.38
N ALA A 186 -1.24 1.37 -2.45
CA ALA A 186 -0.50 0.37 -1.68
C ALA A 186 0.28 -0.54 -2.64
N VAL A 187 1.54 -0.87 -2.32
CA VAL A 187 2.47 -1.66 -3.18
C VAL A 187 2.78 -1.03 -4.55
N ALA A 188 1.88 -0.28 -5.19
CA ALA A 188 2.11 0.40 -6.45
C ALA A 188 3.30 1.37 -6.35
N LEU A 189 3.40 2.11 -5.24
CA LEU A 189 4.55 2.95 -4.93
C LEU A 189 5.88 2.17 -4.96
N ALA A 190 5.88 0.90 -4.54
CA ALA A 190 7.09 0.07 -4.57
C ALA A 190 7.46 -0.44 -5.98
N PHE A 191 6.49 -0.57 -6.90
CA PHE A 191 6.76 -0.96 -8.29
C PHE A 191 7.22 0.21 -9.16
N VAL A 192 6.78 1.43 -8.83
CA VAL A 192 7.34 2.67 -9.39
C VAL A 192 8.81 2.80 -8.96
N HIS A 193 9.12 2.39 -7.73
CA HIS A 193 10.39 2.67 -7.05
C HIS A 193 11.24 1.40 -6.75
N ASN A 194 11.78 0.73 -7.77
CA ASN A 194 12.39 -0.60 -7.63
C ASN A 194 13.78 -0.63 -6.96
N ARG A 195 13.80 -0.66 -5.61
CA ARG A 195 14.79 -1.26 -4.65
C ARG A 195 15.29 -0.32 -3.52
N PRO A 196 14.42 0.42 -2.81
CA PRO A 196 14.83 1.37 -1.76
C PRO A 196 15.71 0.76 -0.67
N ARG A 197 15.57 -0.55 -0.38
CA ARG A 197 16.41 -1.30 0.57
C ARG A 197 17.87 -1.34 0.19
N PHE A 198 18.14 -1.56 -1.09
CA PHE A 198 19.50 -1.62 -1.61
C PHE A 198 20.17 -0.26 -1.51
N PHE A 199 19.48 0.80 -1.95
CA PHE A 199 19.95 2.17 -1.86
C PHE A 199 20.24 2.61 -0.42
N ALA A 200 19.33 2.34 0.51
CA ALA A 200 19.54 2.67 1.91
C ALA A 200 20.78 1.97 2.50
N GLU A 201 21.08 0.77 2.04
CA GLU A 201 22.26 0.01 2.49
C GLU A 201 23.57 0.58 1.91
N VAL A 202 23.56 1.03 0.65
CA VAL A 202 24.68 1.80 0.07
C VAL A 202 24.91 3.09 0.85
N MET A 203 23.86 3.88 1.08
CA MET A 203 23.96 5.17 1.78
C MET A 203 24.40 5.05 3.23
N SER A 204 24.10 3.93 3.89
CA SER A 204 24.52 3.66 5.27
C SER A 204 26.04 3.71 5.50
N LYS A 205 26.82 3.56 4.43
CA LYS A 205 28.28 3.56 4.48
C LYS A 205 28.88 4.97 4.56
N LYS A 206 28.09 6.02 4.30
CA LYS A 206 28.57 7.41 4.27
C LYS A 206 28.64 8.01 5.68
N PRO A 207 29.70 8.78 6.02
CA PRO A 207 29.80 9.44 7.31
C PRO A 207 28.64 10.41 7.57
N GLY A 208 28.03 10.34 8.76
CA GLY A 208 26.94 11.22 9.16
C GLY A 208 25.56 10.87 8.60
N VAL A 209 25.42 9.72 7.92
CA VAL A 209 24.12 9.22 7.43
C VAL A 209 23.51 8.23 8.44
N LYS A 210 22.25 8.44 8.81
CA LYS A 210 21.49 7.52 9.67
C LYS A 210 20.39 6.85 8.86
N ILE A 211 20.34 5.52 8.91
CA ILE A 211 19.28 4.73 8.27
C ILE A 211 18.29 4.23 9.32
N THR A 212 17.02 4.56 9.13
CA THR A 212 15.92 4.02 9.93
C THR A 212 15.04 3.13 9.04
N ARG A 213 14.96 1.83 9.37
CA ARG A 213 14.22 0.84 8.59
C ARG A 213 12.85 0.59 9.25
N TYR A 214 11.78 0.85 8.51
CA TYR A 214 10.42 0.44 8.85
C TYR A 214 10.03 -0.81 8.04
N PRO A 215 8.99 -1.57 8.44
CA PRO A 215 8.59 -2.79 7.75
C PRO A 215 8.18 -2.62 6.27
N ALA A 216 7.89 -1.39 5.83
CA ALA A 216 7.57 -1.06 4.43
C ALA A 216 8.18 0.26 3.91
N ILE A 217 8.92 1.00 4.75
CA ILE A 217 9.42 2.35 4.46
C ILE A 217 10.88 2.43 4.92
N ILE A 218 11.73 3.16 4.19
CA ILE A 218 13.12 3.37 4.61
C ILE A 218 13.41 4.85 4.60
N ARG A 219 13.92 5.35 5.72
CA ARG A 219 14.28 6.74 5.91
C ARG A 219 15.81 6.87 5.96
N VAL A 220 16.34 7.76 5.11
CA VAL A 220 17.77 8.10 5.01
C VAL A 220 17.93 9.56 5.44
N ASP A 221 18.54 9.81 6.60
CA ASP A 221 18.74 11.16 7.12
C ASP A 221 20.21 11.58 6.94
N GLY A 222 20.45 12.81 6.48
CA GLY A 222 21.78 13.45 6.42
C GLY A 222 21.83 14.73 7.26
N VAL A 223 23.02 15.11 7.72
CA VAL A 223 23.19 16.25 8.65
C VAL A 223 23.01 17.61 7.96
N ARG A 224 23.53 17.77 6.74
CA ARG A 224 23.48 19.04 5.99
C ARG A 224 23.01 18.86 4.56
N MET A 225 23.64 17.92 3.85
CA MET A 225 23.31 17.59 2.47
C MET A 225 23.63 16.12 2.22
N LEU A 226 22.76 15.43 1.49
CA LEU A 226 22.94 14.06 1.00
C LEU A 226 23.24 14.11 -0.50
N GLU A 227 24.37 13.54 -0.89
CA GLU A 227 24.77 13.40 -2.30
C GLU A 227 24.59 11.94 -2.75
N PHE A 228 23.74 11.76 -3.75
CA PHE A 228 23.53 10.49 -4.46
C PHE A 228 24.28 10.55 -5.78
N ASN A 229 25.41 9.85 -5.88
CA ASN A 229 26.23 9.77 -7.08
C ASN A 229 25.75 8.59 -7.96
N MET A 230 25.44 8.85 -9.23
CA MET A 230 24.80 7.82 -10.08
C MET A 230 25.75 6.71 -10.48
N ASP A 231 27.04 6.99 -10.69
CA ASP A 231 28.04 5.97 -11.02
C ASP A 231 28.29 5.01 -9.85
N GLU A 232 28.40 5.54 -8.63
CA GLU A 232 28.52 4.75 -7.39
C GLU A 232 27.34 3.77 -7.24
N ILE A 233 26.15 4.24 -7.56
CA ILE A 233 24.92 3.49 -7.48
C ILE A 233 24.81 2.48 -8.62
N GLY A 234 25.14 2.88 -9.85
CA GLY A 234 25.10 2.05 -11.04
C GLY A 234 26.02 0.84 -10.92
N ASP A 235 27.27 1.06 -10.49
CA ASP A 235 28.23 -0.01 -10.20
C ASP A 235 27.70 -0.97 -9.13
N ALA A 236 27.13 -0.43 -8.04
CA ALA A 236 26.56 -1.24 -6.97
C ALA A 236 25.36 -2.10 -7.45
N LEU A 237 24.55 -1.56 -8.37
CA LEU A 237 23.41 -2.25 -8.98
C LEU A 237 23.83 -3.23 -10.10
N GLY A 238 25.09 -3.19 -10.54
CA GLY A 238 25.62 -4.03 -11.61
C GLY A 238 25.32 -3.52 -13.03
N TYR A 239 25.10 -2.21 -13.17
CA TYR A 239 25.02 -1.54 -14.47
C TYR A 239 26.40 -1.23 -15.02
N ASP A 240 26.52 -1.19 -16.34
CA ASP A 240 27.74 -0.70 -16.97
C ASP A 240 27.87 0.83 -16.75
N PRO A 241 29.10 1.39 -16.71
CA PRO A 241 29.31 2.81 -16.47
C PRO A 241 28.49 3.70 -17.41
N GLY A 242 27.72 4.63 -16.85
CA GLY A 242 26.86 5.55 -17.59
C GLY A 242 25.50 4.98 -18.03
N GLU A 243 25.17 3.71 -17.74
CA GLU A 243 23.84 3.15 -18.01
C GLU A 243 22.79 3.49 -16.94
N TYR A 244 23.23 3.86 -15.73
CA TYR A 244 22.35 4.26 -14.64
C TYR A 244 22.49 5.77 -14.39
N GLY A 245 21.47 6.56 -14.71
CA GLY A 245 21.50 8.01 -14.63
C GLY A 245 20.48 8.62 -13.66
N VAL A 246 20.50 9.96 -13.55
CA VAL A 246 19.57 10.70 -12.67
C VAL A 246 18.09 10.58 -13.03
N TYR A 247 17.80 10.11 -14.24
CA TYR A 247 16.43 9.80 -14.69
C TYR A 247 15.98 8.39 -14.26
N ASP A 248 16.93 7.49 -14.03
CA ASP A 248 16.70 6.14 -13.50
C ASP A 248 16.70 6.13 -11.96
N PHE A 249 17.22 7.21 -11.35
CA PHE A 249 17.23 7.44 -9.91
C PHE A 249 16.03 8.27 -9.47
N GLU A 250 15.03 7.58 -8.96
CA GLU A 250 13.86 8.20 -8.36
C GLU A 250 14.06 8.42 -6.85
N VAL A 251 13.61 9.56 -6.34
CA VAL A 251 13.53 9.85 -4.90
C VAL A 251 12.10 10.28 -4.60
N GLU A 252 11.30 9.39 -4.00
CA GLU A 252 9.96 9.75 -3.54
C GLU A 252 10.08 10.62 -2.29
N THR A 253 9.83 11.92 -2.46
CA THR A 253 9.93 12.91 -1.38
C THR A 253 8.60 13.60 -1.16
N SER A 254 7.66 12.94 -0.47
CA SER A 254 6.43 13.62 -0.04
C SER A 254 6.69 14.75 0.97
N THR A 255 7.89 14.83 1.56
CA THR A 255 8.25 15.78 2.62
C THR A 255 9.42 16.74 2.31
N HIS A 256 9.98 16.77 1.08
CA HIS A 256 11.22 17.53 0.79
C HIS A 256 11.08 18.63 -0.29
N TYR A 257 9.88 19.20 -0.47
CA TYR A 257 9.68 20.34 -1.36
C TYR A 257 10.61 21.50 -1.00
N GLY A 258 11.36 22.02 -1.99
CA GLY A 258 12.32 23.11 -1.81
C GLY A 258 13.71 22.69 -1.29
N ARG A 259 13.97 21.39 -1.10
CA ARG A 259 15.26 20.89 -0.56
C ARG A 259 16.05 20.00 -1.53
N MET A 260 15.49 19.69 -2.69
CA MET A 260 16.08 18.73 -3.65
C MET A 260 16.58 19.46 -4.90
N VAL A 261 17.82 19.16 -5.31
CA VAL A 261 18.44 19.67 -6.53
C VAL A 261 18.90 18.49 -7.39
N ARG A 262 18.51 18.47 -8.66
CA ARG A 262 18.96 17.45 -9.63
C ARG A 262 20.01 18.06 -10.56
N LEU A 263 21.15 17.39 -10.70
CA LEU A 263 22.21 17.68 -11.67
C LEU A 263 22.27 16.54 -12.70
N ASP A 264 23.17 16.63 -13.68
CA ASP A 264 23.26 15.63 -14.76
C ASP A 264 23.70 14.24 -14.26
N ASP A 265 24.57 14.20 -13.24
CA ASP A 265 25.25 12.99 -12.74
C ASP A 265 24.90 12.65 -11.28
N LYS A 266 24.10 13.49 -10.61
CA LYS A 266 23.75 13.31 -9.20
C LYS A 266 22.49 14.03 -8.75
N VAL A 267 21.97 13.58 -7.62
CA VAL A 267 20.88 14.25 -6.89
C VAL A 267 21.39 14.69 -5.52
N LEU A 268 21.10 15.94 -5.16
CA LEU A 268 21.42 16.54 -3.88
C LEU A 268 20.14 16.76 -3.07
N ILE A 269 20.13 16.37 -1.79
CA ILE A 269 19.02 16.64 -0.86
C ILE A 269 19.57 17.39 0.35
N PHE A 270 19.15 18.63 0.53
CA PHE A 270 19.55 19.50 1.62
C PHE A 270 18.68 19.29 2.86
N ALA A 271 19.27 19.48 4.05
CA ALA A 271 18.55 19.41 5.30
C ALA A 271 17.55 20.57 5.45
N ASN A 272 17.89 21.77 4.96
CA ASN A 272 17.04 22.96 4.96
C ASN A 272 16.84 23.50 3.53
N PRO A 273 15.69 24.11 3.22
CA PRO A 273 15.42 24.67 1.91
C PRO A 273 16.26 25.92 1.61
N GLU A 274 16.68 26.67 2.65
CA GLU A 274 17.57 27.84 2.51
C GLU A 274 18.94 27.42 1.97
N ASP A 275 19.49 26.29 2.43
CA ASP A 275 20.76 25.75 1.95
C ASP A 275 20.67 25.33 0.46
N ALA A 276 19.52 24.83 0.03
CA ALA A 276 19.26 24.51 -1.37
C ALA A 276 19.11 25.77 -2.23
N ALA A 277 18.46 26.81 -1.69
CA ALA A 277 18.30 28.10 -2.36
C ALA A 277 19.65 28.80 -2.55
N GLU A 278 20.50 28.81 -1.51
CA GLU A 278 21.88 29.31 -1.58
C GLU A 278 22.70 28.54 -2.63
N TYR A 279 22.61 27.20 -2.63
CA TYR A 279 23.29 26.34 -3.62
C TYR A 279 22.88 26.66 -5.06
N LEU A 280 21.60 26.99 -5.29
CA LEU A 280 21.07 27.35 -6.59
C LEU A 280 21.31 28.83 -6.97
N GLY A 281 21.90 29.63 -6.09
CA GLY A 281 22.20 31.04 -6.34
C GLY A 281 20.98 31.96 -6.26
N PHE A 282 19.90 31.54 -5.58
CA PHE A 282 18.82 32.44 -5.22
C PHE A 282 19.30 33.37 -4.10
N ALA A 283 19.88 34.52 -4.46
CA ALA A 283 20.21 35.56 -3.48
C ALA A 283 18.91 36.13 -2.88
N GLU A 284 18.92 36.43 -1.58
CA GLU A 284 17.89 37.28 -0.98
C GLU A 284 17.87 38.60 -1.76
N SER A 285 16.76 38.90 -2.43
CA SER A 285 16.51 40.24 -2.94
C SER A 285 16.38 41.17 -1.74
N GLU A 286 17.32 42.10 -1.57
CA GLU A 286 17.19 43.24 -0.65
C GLU A 286 15.89 44.03 -0.88
#